data_AF-A0A518WL06-F1
#
_entry.id   AF-A0A518WL06-F1
#
_cell.length_a   1.000
_cell.length_b   1.000
_cell.length_c   1.000
_cell.angle_alpha   90.00
_cell.angle_beta   90.00
_cell.angle_gamma   90.00
#
_symmetry.space_group_name_H-M   'P 1'
#
loop_
_entity.id
_entity.type
_entity.pdbx_description
1 polymer ?
#
loop_
_entity_poly.entity_id
_entity_poly.type
_entity_poly.pdbx_seq_one_letter_code
_entity_poly.pdbx_strand_id
1 'polypeptide(L)'
;MKAATSGGDPTPTIRKAYTEMAQELAKATTDAPTSEAVTALAAFGAASGRVATAANLDTAADDPEFQKTSAMANAACKKAGVDTNF
;
A
#
# COMPACT_ATOMS: atom_id res chain seq x y z
N MET A 1 28.63 -14.97 16.08
CA MET A 1 28.49 -14.32 14.76
C MET A 1 28.67 -15.37 13.67
N LYS A 2 27.59 -15.72 12.96
CA LYS A 2 27.52 -16.60 11.77
C LYS A 2 26.01 -16.67 11.42
N ALA A 3 25.48 -16.36 10.25
CA ALA A 3 26.00 -15.86 8.99
C ALA A 3 24.84 -15.08 8.33
N ALA A 4 25.03 -13.79 8.07
CA ALA A 4 24.06 -12.96 7.35
C ALA A 4 24.35 -13.07 5.85
N THR A 5 23.93 -14.17 5.21
CA THR A 5 24.05 -14.31 3.74
C THR A 5 22.90 -15.14 3.17
N SER A 6 21.77 -14.47 3.02
CA SER A 6 20.98 -14.53 1.77
C SER A 6 20.57 -13.10 1.42
N GLY A 7 21.55 -12.19 1.42
CA GLY A 7 21.36 -10.74 1.24
C GLY A 7 21.21 -10.37 -0.24
N GLY A 8 20.15 -10.85 -0.88
CA GLY A 8 19.67 -10.23 -2.11
C GLY A 8 19.00 -8.90 -1.78
N ASP A 9 19.19 -7.89 -2.62
CA ASP A 9 18.44 -6.64 -2.52
C ASP A 9 16.93 -6.95 -2.55
N PRO A 10 16.15 -6.65 -1.49
CA PRO A 10 14.73 -6.95 -1.44
C PRO A 10 13.88 -5.93 -2.23
N THR A 11 14.48 -4.84 -2.70
CA THR A 11 13.82 -3.74 -3.45
C THR A 11 12.94 -4.26 -4.59
N PRO A 12 13.37 -5.21 -5.45
CA PRO A 12 12.51 -5.70 -6.53
C PRO A 12 11.24 -6.39 -6.02
N THR A 13 11.36 -7.16 -4.94
CA THR A 13 10.23 -7.86 -4.32
C THR A 13 9.26 -6.87 -3.67
N ILE A 14 9.80 -5.89 -2.92
CA ILE A 14 9.00 -4.85 -2.27
C ILE A 14 8.27 -3.99 -3.32
N ARG A 15 8.98 -3.62 -4.39
CA ARG A 15 8.41 -2.86 -5.51
C ARG A 15 7.27 -3.59 -6.18
N LYS A 16 7.44 -4.91 -6.38
CA LYS A 16 6.39 -5.76 -6.92
C LYS A 16 5.17 -5.80 -6.00
N ALA A 17 5.37 -5.96 -4.68
CA ALA A 17 4.28 -5.96 -3.73
C ALA A 17 3.46 -4.65 -3.76
N TYR A 18 4.12 -3.49 -3.81
CA TYR A 18 3.41 -2.21 -3.94
C TYR A 18 2.68 -2.05 -5.29
N THR A 19 3.24 -2.61 -6.37
CA THR A 19 2.58 -2.62 -7.68
C THR A 19 1.32 -3.48 -7.65
N GLU A 20 1.42 -4.69 -7.12
CA GLU A 20 0.29 -5.62 -6.99
C GLU A 20 -0.79 -5.04 -6.07
N MET A 21 -0.39 -4.42 -4.95
CA MET A 21 -1.32 -3.72 -4.07
C MET A 21 -2.08 -2.60 -4.79
N ALA A 22 -1.36 -1.77 -5.55
CA ALA A 22 -1.99 -0.69 -6.33
C ALA A 22 -2.99 -1.24 -7.36
N GLN A 23 -2.63 -2.32 -8.06
CA GLN A 23 -3.48 -2.96 -9.06
C GLN A 23 -4.73 -3.60 -8.46
N GLU A 24 -4.58 -4.38 -7.39
CA GLU A 24 -5.70 -5.07 -6.75
C GLU A 24 -6.64 -4.07 -6.05
N LEU A 25 -6.12 -3.01 -5.42
CA LEU A 25 -6.95 -1.96 -4.84
C LEU A 25 -7.69 -1.14 -5.90
N ALA A 26 -7.04 -0.83 -7.02
CA ALA A 26 -7.72 -0.19 -8.15
C ALA A 26 -8.87 -1.08 -8.67
N LYS A 27 -8.59 -2.37 -8.90
CA LYS A 27 -9.60 -3.34 -9.35
C LYS A 27 -10.74 -3.50 -8.35
N ALA A 28 -10.45 -3.54 -7.06
CA ALA A 28 -11.45 -3.65 -6.00
C ALA A 28 -12.34 -2.41 -5.88
N THR A 29 -11.91 -1.26 -6.42
CA THR A 29 -12.62 0.02 -6.29
C THR A 29 -13.30 0.50 -7.58
N THR A 30 -12.88 0.04 -8.76
CA THR A 30 -13.41 0.47 -10.08
C THR A 30 -14.93 0.35 -10.23
N ASP A 31 -15.53 -0.74 -9.75
CA ASP A 31 -16.98 -1.01 -9.89
C ASP A 31 -17.69 -1.08 -8.53
N ALA A 32 -17.02 -0.67 -7.46
CA ALA A 32 -17.58 -0.71 -6.12
C ALA A 32 -18.50 0.49 -5.88
N PRO A 33 -19.63 0.32 -5.17
CA PRO A 33 -20.45 1.45 -4.74
C PRO A 33 -19.61 2.46 -3.93
N THR A 34 -19.75 3.74 -4.25
CA THR A 34 -19.00 4.80 -3.58
C THR A 34 -19.26 4.78 -2.07
N SER A 35 -18.19 4.58 -1.30
CA SER A 35 -18.20 4.60 0.17
C SER A 35 -16.90 5.22 0.69
N GLU A 36 -16.88 5.57 1.97
CA GLU A 36 -15.66 6.05 2.65
C GLU A 36 -14.51 5.04 2.51
N ALA A 37 -14.80 3.74 2.66
CA ALA A 37 -13.83 2.66 2.53
C ALA A 37 -13.30 2.52 1.10
N VAL A 38 -14.17 2.52 0.09
CA VAL A 38 -13.77 2.47 -1.32
C VAL A 38 -12.90 3.67 -1.69
N THR A 39 -13.25 4.86 -1.22
CA THR A 39 -12.47 6.09 -1.46
C THR A 39 -11.10 6.02 -0.79
N ALA A 40 -11.04 5.57 0.46
CA ALA A 40 -9.79 5.42 1.20
C ALA A 40 -8.86 4.35 0.60
N LEU A 41 -9.41 3.21 0.19
CA LEU A 41 -8.68 2.14 -0.49
C LEU A 41 -8.15 2.57 -1.86
N ALA A 42 -8.94 3.33 -2.64
CA ALA A 42 -8.47 3.88 -3.91
C ALA A 42 -7.31 4.87 -3.72
N ALA A 43 -7.41 5.75 -2.72
CA ALA A 43 -6.34 6.69 -2.39
C ALA A 43 -5.07 5.96 -1.93
N PHE A 44 -5.20 4.95 -1.08
CA PHE A 44 -4.07 4.14 -0.63
C PHE A 44 -3.44 3.31 -1.76
N GLY A 45 -4.24 2.75 -2.67
CA GLY A 45 -3.75 2.06 -3.86
C GLY A 45 -2.97 3.00 -4.79
N ALA A 46 -3.44 4.23 -4.99
CA ALA A 46 -2.71 5.24 -5.74
C ALA A 46 -1.37 5.61 -5.08
N ALA A 47 -1.35 5.82 -3.77
CA ALA A 47 -0.12 6.09 -3.02
C ALA A 47 0.87 4.91 -3.11
N SER A 48 0.39 3.68 -2.99
CA SER A 48 1.19 2.47 -3.17
C SER A 48 1.82 2.39 -4.57
N GLY A 49 1.10 2.77 -5.62
CA GLY A 49 1.63 2.85 -6.97
C GLY A 49 2.76 3.89 -7.12
N ARG A 50 2.70 4.99 -6.37
CA ARG A 50 3.79 5.98 -6.33
C ARG A 50 5.02 5.42 -5.62
N VAL A 51 4.84 4.73 -4.49
CA VAL A 51 5.95 4.02 -3.82
C VAL A 51 6.58 3.01 -4.78
N ALA A 52 5.78 2.21 -5.48
CA ALA A 52 6.24 1.22 -6.44
C ALA A 52 7.05 1.79 -7.62
N THR A 53 6.92 3.09 -7.92
CA THR A 53 7.64 3.75 -9.02
C THR A 53 8.74 4.69 -8.53
N ALA A 54 8.87 4.88 -7.21
CA ALA A 54 9.87 5.74 -6.62
C ALA A 54 11.29 5.21 -6.79
N ALA A 55 12.25 6.13 -6.91
CA ALA A 55 13.67 5.79 -6.98
C ALA A 55 14.19 5.24 -5.64
N ASN A 56 13.69 5.77 -4.52
CA ASN A 56 13.97 5.29 -3.17
C ASN A 56 12.64 4.85 -2.52
N LEU A 57 12.49 3.55 -2.26
CA LEU A 57 11.27 2.97 -1.68
C LEU A 57 11.05 3.44 -0.24
N ASP A 58 12.10 3.45 0.57
CA ASP A 58 12.01 3.76 2.00
C ASP A 58 11.50 5.20 2.18
N THR A 59 12.08 6.16 1.45
CA THR A 59 11.64 7.56 1.50
C THR A 59 10.20 7.73 1.03
N ALA A 60 9.77 6.98 0.02
CA ALA A 60 8.41 7.07 -0.49
C ALA A 60 7.38 6.40 0.45
N ALA A 61 7.77 5.32 1.12
CA ALA A 61 6.93 4.65 2.12
C ALA A 61 6.84 5.47 3.42
N ASP A 62 7.89 6.21 3.79
CA ASP A 62 7.88 7.15 4.92
C ASP A 62 7.19 8.48 4.60
N ASP A 63 6.72 8.68 3.35
CA ASP A 63 6.04 9.90 2.97
C ASP A 63 4.74 10.09 3.78
N PRO A 64 4.51 11.30 4.35
CA PRO A 64 3.32 11.57 5.15
C PRO A 64 1.99 11.30 4.43
N GLU A 65 1.93 11.46 3.11
CA GLU A 65 0.74 11.15 2.31
C GLU A 65 0.48 9.64 2.27
N PHE A 66 1.54 8.84 2.07
CA PHE A 66 1.43 7.38 2.09
C PHE A 66 0.95 6.88 3.46
N GLN A 67 1.56 7.36 4.55
CA GLN A 67 1.16 7.01 5.91
C GLN A 67 -0.29 7.42 6.22
N LYS A 68 -0.69 8.62 5.79
CA LYS A 68 -2.05 9.11 5.99
C LYS A 68 -3.08 8.26 5.22
N THR A 69 -2.80 7.92 3.97
CA THR A 69 -3.73 7.12 3.15
C THR A 69 -3.84 5.68 3.66
N SER A 70 -2.74 5.07 4.13
CA SER A 70 -2.77 3.78 4.83
C SER A 70 -3.66 3.83 6.09
N ALA A 71 -3.44 4.82 6.96
CA ALA A 71 -4.23 4.98 8.19
C ALA A 71 -5.71 5.20 7.90
N MET A 72 -6.04 5.99 6.88
CA MET A 72 -7.42 6.21 6.44
C MET A 72 -8.06 4.93 5.91
N ALA A 73 -7.34 4.14 5.11
CA ALA A 73 -7.82 2.86 4.61
C ALA A 73 -8.08 1.88 5.76
N ASN A 74 -7.14 1.73 6.69
CA ASN A 74 -7.32 0.89 7.88
C ASN A 74 -8.52 1.32 8.72
N ALA A 75 -8.69 2.62 8.98
CA ALA A 75 -9.81 3.14 9.74
C ALA A 75 -11.17 2.91 9.05
N ALA A 76 -11.22 3.12 7.73
CA ALA A 76 -12.45 2.93 6.96
C ALA A 76 -12.82 1.45 6.81
N CYS A 77 -11.84 0.57 6.58
CA CYS A 77 -12.04 -0.89 6.62
C CYS A 77 -12.56 -1.36 7.98
N LYS A 78 -11.97 -0.85 9.08
CA LYS A 78 -12.42 -1.19 10.43
C LYS A 78 -13.86 -0.77 10.71
N LYS A 79 -14.26 0.43 10.25
CA LYS A 79 -15.65 0.89 10.33
C LYS A 79 -16.60 -0.03 9.55
N ALA A 80 -16.14 -0.62 8.45
CA ALA A 80 -16.87 -1.61 7.67
C ALA A 80 -16.83 -3.04 8.25
N GLY A 81 -16.20 -3.24 9.42
CA GLY A 81 -16.09 -4.53 10.09
C GLY A 81 -14.93 -5.41 9.60
N VAL A 82 -14.02 -4.85 8.79
CA VAL A 82 -12.82 -5.53 8.28
C VAL A 82 -11.61 -5.07 9.08
N ASP A 83 -10.95 -6.00 9.78
CA ASP A 83 -9.73 -5.70 10.53
C ASP A 83 -8.50 -5.89 9.63
N THR A 84 -7.98 -4.77 9.10
CA THR A 84 -6.77 -4.73 8.27
C THR A 84 -5.70 -3.92 8.97
N ASN A 85 -4.45 -4.29 8.70
CA ASN A 85 -3.28 -3.52 9.08
C ASN A 85 -2.31 -3.48 7.90
N PHE A 86 -2.53 -2.49 7.02
CA PHE A 86 -1.62 -2.14 5.93
C PHE A 86 -0.31 -1.56 6.44
#